data_AF-A0A953X4E6-F1
#
_entry.id   AF-A0A953X4E6-F1
#
_cell.length_a   1.000
_cell.length_b   1.000
_cell.length_c   1.000
_cell.angle_alpha   90.00
_cell.angle_beta   90.00
_cell.angle_gamma   90.00
#
_symmetry.space_group_name_H-M   'P 1'
#
loop_
_entity.id
_entity.type
_entity.pdbx_description
1 polymer ?
#
loop_
_entity_poly.entity_id
_entity_poly.type
_entity_poly.pdbx_seq_one_letter_code
_entity_poly.pdbx_strand_id
1 'polypeptide(L)'
;MKRQFLVSLVIASAAAALPALAQSTNVQRSQAEIAFEKAEVTFADQHKAREEASAACASRDYKACVTAGDLYRKGEGGEQDYDLAIKAYDKACTGRDGQGCATLAYLTSLGRGTDANQPEARRLYKMSCELGEVSGCAGYGNMLFTGTGGPKDVVGGGDALRQSCGKGYKWACTRLEELGAFDPSKPY
;
A
#
# COMPACT_ATOMS: atom_id res chain seq x y z
N MET A 1 -66.20 29.68 63.43
CA MET A 1 -67.33 28.81 63.02
C MET A 1 -67.82 29.34 61.67
N LYS A 2 -67.89 28.65 60.53
CA LYS A 2 -67.84 27.23 60.14
C LYS A 2 -67.32 27.14 58.68
N ARG A 3 -66.53 26.09 58.41
CA ARG A 3 -66.39 25.18 57.24
C ARG A 3 -67.02 25.61 55.90
N GLN A 4 -66.29 25.73 54.78
CA GLN A 4 -65.65 24.72 53.88
C GLN A 4 -66.59 23.83 53.04
N PHE A 5 -66.08 23.44 51.86
CA PHE A 5 -66.56 22.53 50.80
C PHE A 5 -67.38 23.17 49.67
N LEU A 6 -67.21 22.86 48.37
CA LEU A 6 -66.09 22.46 47.48
C LEU A 6 -66.78 22.29 46.11
N VAL A 7 -66.21 22.88 45.05
CA VAL A 7 -66.10 22.37 43.65
C VAL A 7 -67.37 21.86 42.94
N SER A 8 -67.69 22.47 41.79
CA SER A 8 -67.68 21.72 40.51
C SER A 8 -67.60 22.64 39.29
N LEU A 9 -66.64 22.28 38.46
CA LEU A 9 -66.15 22.87 37.23
C LEU A 9 -66.88 22.20 36.06
N VAL A 10 -67.45 22.97 35.13
CA VAL A 10 -67.66 22.52 33.74
C VAL A 10 -67.44 23.72 32.81
N ILE A 11 -66.24 23.82 32.25
CA ILE A 11 -65.98 24.68 31.09
C ILE A 11 -65.57 23.74 29.96
N ALA A 12 -66.50 23.51 29.04
CA ALA A 12 -66.20 22.90 27.75
C ALA A 12 -65.50 23.95 26.89
N SER A 13 -64.18 23.83 26.73
CA SER A 13 -63.42 24.56 25.72
C SER A 13 -62.81 23.54 24.77
N ALA A 14 -63.30 23.56 23.53
CA ALA A 14 -62.75 22.79 22.42
C ALA A 14 -61.39 23.38 22.04
N ALA A 15 -60.30 22.75 22.49
CA ALA A 15 -58.98 22.99 21.95
C ALA A 15 -58.89 22.27 20.59
N ALA A 16 -58.93 23.05 19.52
CA ALA A 16 -58.67 22.59 18.17
C ALA A 16 -57.30 21.91 18.11
N ALA A 17 -57.29 20.65 17.68
CA ALA A 17 -56.08 19.94 17.32
C ALA A 17 -55.43 20.65 16.13
N LEU A 18 -54.33 21.36 16.37
CA LEU A 18 -53.36 21.63 15.31
C LEU A 18 -52.65 20.29 15.03
N PRO A 19 -52.73 19.74 13.82
CA PRO A 19 -51.78 18.71 13.43
C PRO A 19 -50.45 19.43 13.30
N ALA A 20 -49.62 19.37 14.34
CA ALA A 20 -48.20 19.54 14.15
C ALA A 20 -47.75 18.36 13.29
N LEU A 21 -47.83 18.54 11.97
CA LEU A 21 -46.99 17.84 11.01
C LEU A 21 -45.56 18.21 11.41
N ALA A 22 -45.03 17.53 12.43
CA ALA A 22 -43.62 17.23 12.49
C ALA A 22 -43.37 16.43 11.21
N GLN A 23 -43.12 17.17 10.12
CA GLN A 23 -42.60 16.61 8.90
C GLN A 23 -41.30 15.96 9.32
N SER A 24 -41.37 14.64 9.48
CA SER A 24 -40.21 13.78 9.58
C SER A 24 -39.41 14.08 8.31
N THR A 25 -38.39 14.92 8.42
CA THR A 25 -37.36 15.03 7.39
C THR A 25 -36.47 13.81 7.54
N ASN A 26 -37.06 12.63 7.33
CA ASN A 26 -36.31 11.41 7.13
C ASN A 26 -35.86 11.46 5.66
N VAL A 27 -34.88 12.33 5.39
CA VAL A 27 -34.24 12.40 4.08
C VAL A 27 -33.47 11.11 3.94
N GLN A 28 -34.08 10.16 3.25
CA GLN A 28 -33.52 8.84 3.04
C GLN A 28 -32.36 9.01 2.04
N ARG A 29 -31.12 8.96 2.56
CA ARG A 29 -29.92 9.10 1.73
C ARG A 29 -29.91 8.05 0.63
N SER A 30 -29.54 8.45 -0.57
CA SER A 30 -29.35 7.49 -1.66
C SER A 30 -28.11 6.63 -1.39
N GLN A 31 -28.05 5.44 -2.01
CA GLN A 31 -26.83 4.61 -1.92
C GLN A 31 -25.60 5.33 -2.48
N ALA A 32 -25.79 6.22 -3.46
CA ALA A 32 -24.72 7.02 -4.05
C ALA A 32 -24.17 8.06 -3.06
N GLU A 33 -25.03 8.74 -2.29
CA GLU A 33 -24.60 9.70 -1.26
C GLU A 33 -23.82 9.00 -0.14
N ILE A 34 -24.30 7.85 0.33
CA ILE A 34 -23.62 7.04 1.35
C ILE A 34 -22.27 6.55 0.83
N ALA A 35 -22.19 6.14 -0.44
CA ALA A 35 -20.93 5.70 -1.05
C ALA A 35 -19.94 6.86 -1.22
N PHE A 36 -20.41 8.04 -1.62
CA PHE A 36 -19.59 9.24 -1.77
C PHE A 36 -19.02 9.70 -0.42
N GLU A 37 -19.85 9.81 0.61
CA GLU A 37 -19.40 10.13 1.98
C GLU A 37 -18.38 9.12 2.50
N LYS A 38 -18.61 7.81 2.29
CA LYS A 38 -17.62 6.77 2.63
C LYS A 38 -16.32 6.95 1.87
N ALA A 39 -16.37 7.32 0.60
CA ALA A 39 -15.18 7.56 -0.22
C ALA A 39 -14.42 8.79 0.28
N GLU A 40 -15.10 9.87 0.65
CA GLU A 40 -14.48 11.07 1.25
C GLU A 40 -13.79 10.74 2.57
N VAL A 41 -14.47 10.01 3.47
CA VAL A 41 -13.89 9.57 4.74
C VAL A 41 -12.67 8.67 4.48
N THR A 42 -12.79 7.71 3.56
CA THR A 42 -11.68 6.81 3.19
C THR A 42 -10.49 7.60 2.63
N PHE A 43 -10.74 8.59 1.78
CA PHE A 43 -9.70 9.45 1.23
C PHE A 43 -9.01 10.27 2.32
N ALA A 44 -9.78 10.86 3.24
CA ALA A 44 -9.24 11.63 4.37
C ALA A 44 -8.35 10.76 5.28
N ASP A 45 -8.79 9.53 5.58
CA ASP A 45 -8.00 8.57 6.38
C ASP A 45 -6.71 8.16 5.66
N GLN A 46 -6.78 7.88 4.35
CA GLN A 46 -5.60 7.56 3.55
C GLN A 46 -4.63 8.75 3.45
N HIS A 47 -5.15 9.97 3.27
CA HIS A 47 -4.35 11.18 3.21
C HIS A 47 -3.59 11.39 4.51
N LYS A 48 -4.28 11.27 5.65
CA LYS A 48 -3.65 11.34 6.97
C LYS A 48 -2.59 10.26 7.16
N ALA A 49 -2.87 9.01 6.76
CA ALA A 49 -1.90 7.92 6.84
C ALA A 49 -0.64 8.21 5.99
N ARG A 50 -0.79 8.83 4.82
CA ARG A 50 0.32 9.26 3.96
C ARG A 50 1.17 10.34 4.63
N GLU A 51 0.55 11.32 5.26
CA GLU A 51 1.27 12.36 6.00
C GLU A 51 2.04 11.78 7.20
N GLU A 52 1.39 10.92 8.00
CA GLU A 52 2.00 10.28 9.18
C GLU A 52 3.17 9.36 8.79
N ALA A 53 3.00 8.51 7.78
CA ALA A 53 4.07 7.66 7.28
C ALA A 53 5.26 8.48 6.73
N SER A 54 4.97 9.58 6.04
CA SER A 54 6.00 10.48 5.50
C SER A 54 6.78 11.19 6.61
N ALA A 55 6.10 11.64 7.66
CA ALA A 55 6.73 12.25 8.83
C ALA A 55 7.60 11.25 9.61
N ALA A 56 7.11 10.03 9.81
CA ALA A 56 7.89 8.96 10.44
C ALA A 56 9.13 8.58 9.59
N CYS A 57 8.97 8.48 8.26
CA CYS A 57 10.09 8.29 7.34
C CYS A 57 11.13 9.41 7.44
N ALA A 58 10.69 10.68 7.53
CA ALA A 58 11.59 11.81 7.72
C ALA A 58 12.39 11.72 9.03
N SER A 59 11.81 11.06 10.05
CA SER A 59 12.45 10.78 11.34
C SER A 59 13.30 9.50 11.34
N ARG A 60 13.65 8.96 10.16
CA ARG A 60 14.48 7.76 9.95
C ARG A 60 13.83 6.45 10.40
N ASP A 61 12.51 6.40 10.52
CA ASP A 61 11.80 5.12 10.54
C ASP A 61 11.76 4.57 9.11
N TYR A 62 12.70 3.68 8.80
CA TYR A 62 12.86 3.12 7.46
C TYR A 62 11.73 2.20 7.04
N LYS A 63 11.00 1.58 7.99
CA LYS A 63 9.80 0.82 7.68
C LYS A 63 8.67 1.76 7.27
N ALA A 64 8.52 2.89 7.96
CA ALA A 64 7.58 3.93 7.56
C ALA A 64 7.92 4.53 6.18
N CYS A 65 9.21 4.57 5.81
CA CYS A 65 9.60 4.95 4.45
C CYS A 65 9.07 4.00 3.37
N VAL A 66 9.03 2.69 3.63
CA VAL A 66 8.41 1.73 2.70
C VAL A 66 6.91 2.02 2.57
N THR A 67 6.21 2.22 3.69
CA THR A 67 4.79 2.58 3.71
C THR A 67 4.52 3.87 2.95
N ALA A 68 5.29 4.93 3.22
CA ALA A 68 5.17 6.20 2.51
C ALA A 68 5.38 6.00 1.01
N GLY A 69 6.42 5.26 0.62
CA GLY A 69 6.70 4.91 -0.77
C GLY A 69 5.53 4.20 -1.46
N ASP A 70 4.88 3.25 -0.78
CA ASP A 70 3.71 2.55 -1.32
C ASP A 70 2.51 3.48 -1.51
N LEU A 71 2.26 4.38 -0.56
CA LEU A 71 1.17 5.35 -0.65
C LEU A 71 1.38 6.31 -1.82
N TYR A 72 2.60 6.84 -1.98
CA TYR A 72 2.98 7.65 -3.15
C TYR A 72 2.86 6.88 -4.46
N ARG A 73 3.39 5.65 -4.52
CA ARG A 73 3.37 4.81 -5.72
C ARG A 73 1.96 4.43 -6.16
N LYS A 74 1.00 4.31 -5.23
CA LYS A 74 -0.38 3.93 -5.56
C LYS A 74 -1.32 5.14 -5.71
N GLY A 75 -0.93 6.32 -5.23
CA GLY A 75 -1.85 7.46 -5.12
C GLY A 75 -2.91 7.25 -4.03
N GLU A 76 -2.58 6.51 -2.97
CA GLU A 76 -3.47 6.36 -1.82
C GLU A 76 -3.34 7.64 -0.96
N GLY A 77 -4.46 8.33 -0.72
CA GLY A 77 -4.47 9.57 0.05
C GLY A 77 -3.90 10.80 -0.68
N GLY A 78 -3.87 10.79 -2.01
CA GLY A 78 -3.45 11.94 -2.83
C GLY A 78 -3.07 11.50 -4.25
N GLU A 79 -2.43 12.36 -5.04
CA GLU A 79 -1.99 11.96 -6.38
C GLU A 79 -0.86 10.92 -6.33
N GLN A 80 -0.83 10.04 -7.33
CA GLN A 80 0.28 9.11 -7.55
C GLN A 80 1.54 9.88 -7.92
N ASP A 81 2.63 9.61 -7.21
CA ASP A 81 3.90 10.31 -7.39
C ASP A 81 5.07 9.31 -7.29
N TYR A 82 5.62 8.91 -8.43
CA TYR A 82 6.74 7.96 -8.44
C TYR A 82 8.05 8.58 -7.97
N ASP A 83 8.24 9.89 -8.09
CA ASP A 83 9.46 10.58 -7.68
C ASP A 83 9.57 10.60 -6.15
N LEU A 84 8.46 10.90 -5.47
CA LEU A 84 8.35 10.81 -4.02
C LEU A 84 8.42 9.35 -3.54
N ALA A 85 7.83 8.41 -4.29
CA ALA A 85 7.96 6.99 -3.98
C ALA A 85 9.42 6.52 -4.01
N ILE A 86 10.16 6.85 -5.08
CA ILE A 86 11.59 6.54 -5.21
C ILE A 86 12.39 7.11 -4.06
N LYS A 87 12.19 8.39 -3.71
CA LYS A 87 12.88 9.03 -2.58
C LYS A 87 12.61 8.32 -1.26
N ALA A 88 11.37 7.86 -1.04
CA ALA A 88 11.02 7.12 0.18
C ALA A 88 11.67 5.73 0.21
N TYR A 89 11.60 4.97 -0.88
CA TYR A 89 12.25 3.65 -0.96
C TYR A 89 13.80 3.74 -0.91
N ASP A 90 14.40 4.80 -1.46
CA ASP A 90 15.83 5.07 -1.35
C ASP A 90 16.26 5.32 0.10
N LYS A 91 15.49 6.11 0.86
CA LYS A 91 15.70 6.26 2.30
C LYS A 91 15.56 4.93 3.03
N ALA A 92 14.55 4.13 2.71
CA ALA A 92 14.36 2.80 3.30
C ALA A 92 15.57 1.89 3.00
N CYS A 93 16.02 1.84 1.75
CA CYS A 93 17.15 1.02 1.32
C CYS A 93 18.47 1.47 1.95
N THR A 94 18.71 2.79 2.03
CA THR A 94 19.86 3.37 2.77
C THR A 94 19.82 2.99 4.24
N GLY A 95 18.62 2.89 4.81
CA GLY A 95 18.35 2.37 6.15
C GLY A 95 18.51 0.86 6.31
N ARG A 96 18.99 0.15 5.28
CA ARG A 96 19.10 -1.31 5.21
C ARG A 96 17.77 -2.05 5.31
N ASP A 97 16.68 -1.45 4.86
CA ASP A 97 15.42 -2.14 4.67
C ASP A 97 15.43 -2.91 3.34
N GLY A 98 15.36 -4.25 3.42
CA GLY A 98 15.42 -5.13 2.26
C GLY A 98 14.24 -4.95 1.29
N GLN A 99 13.03 -4.73 1.81
CA GLN A 99 11.83 -4.49 1.00
C GLN A 99 11.92 -3.15 0.27
N GLY A 100 12.42 -2.11 0.94
CA GLY A 100 12.73 -0.82 0.33
C GLY A 100 13.70 -0.97 -0.85
N CYS A 101 14.81 -1.69 -0.66
CA CYS A 101 15.76 -1.96 -1.74
C CYS A 101 15.15 -2.74 -2.91
N ALA A 102 14.36 -3.80 -2.65
CA ALA A 102 13.72 -4.58 -3.71
C ALA A 102 12.73 -3.74 -4.53
N THR A 103 11.96 -2.88 -3.85
CA THR A 103 10.95 -2.05 -4.50
C THR A 103 11.59 -0.93 -5.32
N LEU A 104 12.65 -0.30 -4.79
CA LEU A 104 13.44 0.65 -5.56
C LEU A 104 14.07 0.01 -6.79
N ALA A 105 14.63 -1.20 -6.65
CA ALA A 105 15.17 -1.96 -7.78
C ALA A 105 14.11 -2.21 -8.86
N TYR A 106 12.90 -2.59 -8.44
CA TYR A 106 11.78 -2.83 -9.34
C TYR A 106 11.41 -1.58 -10.14
N LEU A 107 11.21 -0.43 -9.46
CA LEU A 107 10.87 0.83 -10.13
C LEU A 107 11.98 1.29 -11.07
N THR A 108 13.24 1.14 -10.64
CA THR A 108 14.43 1.46 -11.44
C THR A 108 14.54 0.55 -12.67
N SER A 109 14.20 -0.73 -12.55
CA SER A 109 14.20 -1.66 -13.68
C SER A 109 13.13 -1.33 -14.73
N LEU A 110 11.99 -0.79 -14.28
CA LEU A 110 10.86 -0.43 -15.14
C LEU A 110 10.95 1.01 -15.69
N GLY A 111 11.81 1.84 -15.13
CA GLY A 111 11.85 3.27 -15.45
C GLY A 111 10.57 4.00 -15.01
N ARG A 112 10.07 3.72 -13.80
CA ARG A 112 8.89 4.42 -13.25
C ARG A 112 9.33 5.50 -12.26
N GLY A 113 9.13 6.76 -12.60
CA GLY A 113 9.65 7.93 -11.84
C GLY A 113 11.15 8.18 -12.03
N THR A 114 11.77 7.46 -12.95
CA THR A 114 13.18 7.60 -13.33
C THR A 114 13.39 6.91 -14.67
N ASP A 115 14.51 7.13 -15.32
CA ASP A 115 14.88 6.33 -16.49
C ASP A 115 15.22 4.89 -16.08
N ALA A 116 14.85 3.93 -16.94
CA ALA A 116 15.15 2.53 -16.69
C ALA A 116 16.67 2.29 -16.62
N ASN A 117 17.15 1.70 -15.52
CA ASN A 117 18.57 1.43 -15.30
C ASN A 117 18.77 0.01 -14.77
N GLN A 118 19.05 -0.93 -15.68
CA GLN A 118 19.21 -2.34 -15.34
C GLN A 118 20.43 -2.62 -14.46
N PRO A 119 21.63 -2.04 -14.72
CA PRO A 119 22.77 -2.21 -13.81
C PRO A 119 22.49 -1.77 -12.38
N GLU A 120 21.83 -0.62 -12.19
CA GLU A 120 21.50 -0.13 -10.86
C GLU A 120 20.42 -0.98 -10.19
N ALA A 121 19.37 -1.37 -10.92
CA ALA A 121 18.37 -2.31 -10.42
C ALA A 121 19.00 -3.63 -9.95
N ARG A 122 19.96 -4.18 -10.72
CA ARG A 122 20.71 -5.39 -10.35
C ARG A 122 21.48 -5.20 -9.04
N ARG A 123 22.13 -4.04 -8.86
CA ARG A 123 22.86 -3.69 -7.63
C ARG A 123 21.91 -3.62 -6.42
N LEU A 124 20.76 -2.97 -6.59
CA LEU A 124 19.75 -2.82 -5.54
C LEU A 124 19.08 -4.15 -5.16
N TYR A 125 18.76 -5.00 -6.14
CA TYR A 125 18.27 -6.36 -5.88
C TYR A 125 19.30 -7.21 -5.16
N LYS A 126 20.58 -7.11 -5.53
CA LYS A 126 21.68 -7.79 -4.81
C LYS A 126 21.69 -7.37 -3.33
N MET A 127 21.66 -6.07 -3.07
CA MET A 127 21.63 -5.52 -1.70
C MET A 127 20.39 -6.00 -0.93
N SER A 128 19.21 -5.98 -1.56
CA SER A 128 17.98 -6.51 -0.99
C SER A 128 18.11 -8.01 -0.61
N CYS A 129 18.70 -8.81 -1.49
CA CYS A 129 18.93 -10.23 -1.23
C CYS A 129 19.92 -10.46 -0.06
N GLU A 130 20.99 -9.68 0.01
CA GLU A 130 21.95 -9.72 1.12
C GLU A 130 21.32 -9.33 2.47
N LEU A 131 20.25 -8.53 2.44
CA LEU A 131 19.42 -8.20 3.59
C LEU A 131 18.36 -9.27 3.92
N GLY A 132 18.32 -10.37 3.15
CA GLY A 132 17.44 -11.50 3.39
C GLY A 132 16.03 -11.36 2.81
N GLU A 133 15.77 -10.30 2.04
CA GLU A 133 14.47 -10.07 1.41
C GLU A 133 14.26 -11.04 0.24
N VAL A 134 13.16 -11.81 0.31
CA VAL A 134 12.90 -12.93 -0.61
C VAL A 134 12.66 -12.45 -2.03
N SER A 135 11.95 -11.33 -2.18
CA SER A 135 11.69 -10.70 -3.48
C SER A 135 12.98 -10.14 -4.08
N GLY A 136 13.89 -9.65 -3.24
CA GLY A 136 15.24 -9.22 -3.58
C GLY A 136 16.07 -10.31 -4.22
N CYS A 137 16.15 -11.47 -3.54
CA CYS A 137 16.87 -12.64 -4.05
C CYS A 137 16.28 -13.17 -5.35
N ALA A 138 14.97 -13.16 -5.49
CA ALA A 138 14.30 -13.57 -6.72
C ALA A 138 14.67 -12.66 -7.91
N GLY A 139 14.57 -11.33 -7.71
CA GLY A 139 14.94 -10.35 -8.72
C GLY A 139 16.41 -10.45 -9.11
N TYR A 140 17.30 -10.52 -8.12
CA TYR A 140 18.74 -10.65 -8.35
C TYR A 140 19.09 -11.94 -9.10
N GLY A 141 18.55 -13.07 -8.64
CA GLY A 141 18.80 -14.37 -9.25
C GLY A 141 18.33 -14.43 -10.71
N ASN A 142 17.17 -13.85 -11.02
CA ASN A 142 16.70 -13.78 -12.39
C ASN A 142 17.61 -12.88 -13.27
N MET A 143 18.07 -11.74 -12.77
CA MET A 143 18.99 -10.86 -13.51
C MET A 143 20.36 -11.50 -13.73
N LEU A 144 20.87 -12.27 -12.77
CA LEU A 144 22.08 -13.09 -12.95
C LEU A 144 21.88 -14.14 -14.05
N PHE A 145 20.74 -14.82 -14.02
CA PHE A 145 20.43 -15.86 -15.00
C PHE A 145 20.29 -15.32 -16.43
N THR A 146 19.64 -14.16 -16.60
CA THR A 146 19.43 -13.55 -17.93
C THR A 146 20.61 -12.71 -18.41
N GLY A 147 21.52 -12.30 -17.52
CA GLY A 147 22.54 -11.29 -17.84
C GLY A 147 21.97 -9.87 -17.95
N THR A 148 20.79 -9.62 -17.40
CA THR A 148 20.21 -8.26 -17.41
C THR A 148 20.97 -7.37 -16.43
N GLY A 149 21.50 -6.24 -16.90
CA GLY A 149 22.22 -5.29 -16.04
C GLY A 149 23.63 -5.74 -15.62
N GLY A 150 24.20 -6.77 -16.25
CA GLY A 150 25.56 -7.23 -15.95
C GLY A 150 25.90 -8.54 -16.64
N PRO A 151 27.09 -9.11 -16.40
CA PRO A 151 27.43 -10.43 -16.93
C PRO A 151 26.49 -11.50 -16.38
N LYS A 152 26.21 -12.49 -17.23
CA LYS A 152 25.41 -13.67 -16.90
C LYS A 152 26.18 -14.57 -15.92
N ASP A 153 25.48 -15.05 -14.90
CA ASP A 153 25.96 -16.02 -13.92
C ASP A 153 24.83 -16.99 -13.58
N VAL A 154 24.80 -18.11 -14.30
CA VAL A 154 23.71 -19.08 -14.20
C VAL A 154 23.73 -19.81 -12.85
N VAL A 155 24.92 -20.11 -12.33
CA VAL A 155 25.07 -20.84 -11.06
C VAL A 155 24.63 -19.95 -9.91
N GLY A 156 25.19 -18.73 -9.81
CA GLY A 156 24.79 -17.76 -8.80
C GLY A 156 23.33 -17.35 -8.92
N GLY A 157 22.81 -17.23 -10.14
CA GLY A 157 21.39 -16.96 -10.39
C GLY A 157 20.48 -18.05 -9.86
N GLY A 158 20.83 -19.31 -10.14
CA GLY A 158 20.13 -20.49 -9.62
C GLY A 158 20.19 -20.59 -8.09
N ASP A 159 21.34 -20.29 -7.48
CA ASP A 159 21.50 -20.25 -6.01
C ASP A 159 20.56 -19.22 -5.36
N ALA A 160 20.55 -17.98 -5.87
CA ALA A 160 19.70 -16.92 -5.34
C ALA A 160 18.19 -17.22 -5.51
N LEU A 161 17.80 -17.78 -6.66
CA LEU A 161 16.43 -18.24 -6.88
C LEU A 161 16.05 -19.40 -5.94
N ARG A 162 16.95 -20.36 -5.71
CA ARG A 162 16.73 -21.47 -4.76
C ARG A 162 16.56 -20.97 -3.33
N GLN A 163 17.35 -19.98 -2.91
CA GLN A 163 17.19 -19.34 -1.62
C GLN A 163 15.81 -18.68 -1.45
N SER A 164 15.35 -17.94 -2.47
CA SER A 164 14.03 -17.30 -2.46
C SER A 164 12.89 -18.33 -2.44
N CYS A 165 12.98 -19.36 -3.30
CA CYS A 165 12.02 -20.46 -3.35
C CYS A 165 11.94 -21.23 -2.02
N GLY A 166 13.08 -21.55 -1.41
CA GLY A 166 13.15 -22.24 -0.12
C GLY A 166 12.48 -21.47 1.03
N LYS A 167 12.24 -20.17 0.87
CA LYS A 167 11.48 -19.31 1.79
C LYS A 167 10.01 -19.12 1.38
N GLY A 168 9.52 -19.90 0.41
CA GLY A 168 8.12 -19.92 -0.02
C GLY A 168 7.75 -18.87 -1.06
N TYR A 169 8.72 -18.15 -1.66
CA TYR A 169 8.42 -17.20 -2.72
C TYR A 169 8.09 -17.94 -4.02
N LYS A 170 6.80 -18.19 -4.25
CA LYS A 170 6.28 -19.04 -5.34
C LYS A 170 6.84 -18.68 -6.71
N TRP A 171 6.95 -17.39 -7.02
CA TRP A 171 7.49 -16.95 -8.31
C TRP A 171 8.91 -17.48 -8.56
N ALA A 172 9.77 -17.50 -7.54
CA ALA A 172 11.12 -18.05 -7.68
C ALA A 172 11.11 -19.56 -7.89
N CYS A 173 10.19 -20.30 -7.25
CA CYS A 173 10.03 -21.73 -7.47
C CYS A 173 9.59 -22.05 -8.90
N THR A 174 8.54 -21.38 -9.38
CA THR A 174 8.07 -21.52 -10.76
C THR A 174 9.16 -21.13 -11.75
N ARG A 175 9.90 -20.05 -11.46
CA ARG A 175 11.02 -19.64 -12.30
C ARG A 175 12.10 -20.72 -12.38
N LEU A 176 12.44 -21.38 -11.26
CA LEU A 176 13.39 -22.50 -11.29
C LEU A 176 12.89 -23.70 -12.08
N GLU A 177 11.59 -23.99 -12.08
CA GLU A 177 11.01 -25.07 -12.90
C GLU A 177 11.11 -24.75 -14.39
N GLU A 178 10.76 -23.52 -14.78
CA GLU A 178 10.94 -23.02 -16.16
C GLU A 178 12.40 -23.09 -16.60
N LEU A 179 13.32 -22.77 -15.69
CA LEU A 179 14.76 -22.83 -15.93
C LEU A 179 15.34 -24.24 -15.80
N GLY A 180 14.67 -25.18 -15.11
CA GLY A 180 15.07 -26.58 -15.02
C GLY A 180 14.77 -27.36 -16.31
N ALA A 181 13.85 -26.85 -17.14
CA ALA A 181 13.73 -27.24 -18.55
C ALA A 181 14.90 -26.71 -19.41
N PHE A 182 15.69 -25.77 -18.89
CA PHE A 182 16.88 -25.19 -19.54
C PHE A 182 18.14 -25.90 -19.01
N ASP A 183 18.81 -26.65 -19.87
CA ASP A 183 20.06 -27.36 -19.55
C ASP A 183 21.24 -26.36 -19.61
N PRO A 184 21.85 -25.96 -18.47
CA PRO A 184 22.94 -25.00 -18.46
C PRO A 184 24.24 -25.54 -19.08
N SER A 185 24.32 -26.85 -19.38
CA SER A 185 25.43 -27.47 -20.10
C SER A 185 25.28 -27.42 -21.63
N LYS A 186 24.14 -26.94 -22.14
CA LYS A 186 23.89 -26.80 -23.57
C LYS A 186 23.85 -25.32 -23.98
N PRO A 187 24.72 -24.88 -24.91
CA PRO A 187 24.54 -23.58 -25.55
C PRO A 187 23.33 -23.65 -26.48
N TYR A 188 22.47 -22.64 -26.42
CA TYR A 188 21.38 -22.39 -27.37
C TYR A 188 21.80 -21.29 -28.34
#